data_AF-A0A414Y5N3-F1
#
_entry.id   AF-A0A414Y5N3-F1
#
_cell.length_a   1.000
_cell.length_b   1.000
_cell.length_c   1.000
_cell.angle_alpha   90.00
_cell.angle_beta   90.00
_cell.angle_gamma   90.00
#
_symmetry.space_group_name_H-M   'P 1'
#
loop_
_entity.id
_entity.type
_entity.pdbx_description
1 polymer ?
#
loop_
_entity_poly.entity_id
_entity_poly.type
_entity_poly.pdbx_seq_one_letter_code
_entity_poly.pdbx_strand_id
1 'polypeptide(L)'
;MIFYRFGEIPKNEKSCIWKGEEKVGEEFGVSVYEAHKNINGTYSPVLPMPVNMSTLDTFLHFIRYYNGKKYLVTGDVLPFVGTDGEPLIKNVKILKEL
;
A
#
# COMPACT_ATOMS: atom_id res chain seq x y z
N MET A 1 8.20 7.77 -8.35
CA MET A 1 7.06 6.91 -8.76
C MET A 1 5.82 7.33 -7.98
N ILE A 2 4.61 7.13 -8.51
CA ILE A 2 3.36 7.41 -7.79
C ILE A 2 2.82 6.09 -7.28
N PHE A 3 2.39 6.10 -6.02
CA PHE A 3 1.86 4.94 -5.32
C PHE A 3 0.49 5.22 -4.77
N TYR A 4 -0.26 4.15 -4.54
CA TYR A 4 -1.57 4.13 -3.93
C TYR A 4 -1.44 3.59 -2.49
N ARG A 5 -1.87 4.36 -1.50
CA ARG A 5 -1.84 3.97 -0.08
C ARG A 5 -3.26 3.84 0.45
N PHE A 6 -3.56 2.68 1.05
CA PHE A 6 -4.73 2.49 1.89
C PHE A 6 -4.39 2.82 3.34
N GLY A 7 -5.21 3.65 3.98
CA GLY A 7 -5.06 4.05 5.37
C GLY A 7 -4.08 5.18 5.61
N GLU A 8 -4.11 5.68 6.84
CA GLU A 8 -3.23 6.74 7.32
C GLU A 8 -1.75 6.40 7.09
N ILE A 9 -0.94 7.45 6.94
CA ILE A 9 0.52 7.34 6.92
C ILE A 9 1.03 7.25 8.36
N PRO A 10 1.69 6.15 8.75
CA PRO A 10 2.24 6.00 10.10
C PRO A 10 3.28 7.08 10.39
N LYS A 11 3.26 7.67 11.60
CA LYS A 11 4.22 8.72 12.00
C LYS A 11 5.68 8.25 12.00
N ASN A 12 5.91 6.96 12.22
CA ASN A 12 7.22 6.32 12.19
C ASN A 12 7.58 5.77 10.79
N GLU A 13 6.75 6.02 9.77
CA GLU A 13 6.88 5.53 8.41
C GLU A 13 7.05 4.00 8.30
N LYS A 14 6.36 3.26 9.17
CA LYS A 14 6.33 1.79 9.12
C LYS A 14 4.91 1.27 9.16
N SER A 15 4.53 0.49 8.16
CA SER A 15 3.25 -0.22 8.19
C SER A 15 3.29 -1.36 9.20
N CYS A 16 2.18 -1.59 9.89
CA CYS A 16 2.03 -2.76 10.75
C CYS A 16 1.72 -4.01 9.92
N ILE A 17 2.25 -5.15 10.36
CA ILE A 17 1.89 -6.47 9.85
C ILE A 17 0.82 -7.04 10.79
N TRP A 18 -0.32 -7.45 10.23
CA TRP A 18 -1.47 -7.93 10.98
C TRP A 18 -1.78 -9.39 10.65
N LYS A 19 -2.23 -10.13 11.67
CA LYS A 19 -2.82 -11.47 11.51
C LYS A 19 -4.19 -11.46 12.16
N GLY A 20 -5.23 -11.25 11.35
CA GLY A 20 -6.55 -10.89 11.88
C GLY A 20 -6.49 -9.51 12.54
N GLU A 21 -6.92 -9.42 13.79
CA GLU A 21 -6.90 -8.18 14.58
C GLU A 21 -5.61 -7.99 15.40
N GLU A 22 -4.69 -8.96 15.37
CA GLU A 22 -3.45 -8.92 16.14
C GLU A 22 -2.30 -8.33 15.31
N LYS A 23 -1.60 -7.34 15.88
CA LYS A 23 -0.35 -6.83 15.29
C LYS A 23 0.77 -7.81 15.60
N VAL A 24 1.35 -8.40 14.56
CA VAL A 24 2.43 -9.40 14.68
C VAL A 24 3.80 -8.84 14.30
N GLY A 25 3.86 -7.63 13.74
CA GLY A 25 5.12 -7.00 13.36
C GLY A 25 4.98 -5.61 12.75
N GLU A 26 6.10 -5.11 12.24
CA GLU A 26 6.19 -3.88 11.46
C GLU A 26 7.07 -4.11 10.24
N GLU A 27 6.66 -3.53 9.11
CA GLU A 27 7.46 -3.41 7.91
C GLU A 27 8.62 -2.42 8.13
N PHE A 28 9.64 -2.49 7.29
CA PHE A 28 10.74 -1.52 7.34
C PHE A 28 10.42 -0.16 6.70
N GLY A 29 9.25 -0.04 6.07
CA GLY A 29 8.74 1.17 5.42
C GLY A 29 7.21 1.21 5.37
N VAL A 30 6.65 2.21 4.70
CA VAL A 30 5.21 2.30 4.46
C VAL A 30 4.85 1.43 3.27
N SER A 31 3.99 0.44 3.51
CA SER A 31 3.42 -0.45 2.50
C SER A 31 2.45 0.30 1.59
N VAL A 32 2.72 0.22 0.29
CA VAL A 32 1.99 0.89 -0.77
C VAL A 32 1.83 -0.02 -1.99
N TYR A 33 0.86 0.29 -2.83
CA TYR A 33 0.68 -0.34 -4.14
C TYR A 33 1.20 0.59 -5.24
N GLU A 34 1.69 0.05 -6.35
CA GLU A 34 1.88 0.89 -7.54
C GLU A 34 0.54 1.49 -7.98
N ALA A 35 0.54 2.74 -8.43
CA ALA A 35 -0.67 3.42 -8.88
C ALA A 35 -0.70 3.52 -10.41
N HIS A 36 -1.64 2.81 -11.03
CA HIS A 36 -1.91 2.95 -12.46
C HIS A 36 -2.88 4.11 -12.72
N LYS A 37 -2.53 5.02 -13.63
CA LYS A 37 -3.41 6.12 -14.04
C LYS A 37 -4.37 5.64 -15.15
N ASN A 38 -5.65 5.63 -14.85
CA ASN A 38 -6.71 5.27 -15.78
C ASN A 38 -6.94 6.35 -16.84
N ILE A 39 -7.57 5.99 -17.96
CA ILE A 39 -7.88 6.91 -19.07
C ILE A 39 -8.75 8.10 -18.62
N ASN A 40 -9.66 7.88 -17.67
CA ASN A 40 -10.52 8.92 -17.09
C ASN A 40 -9.80 9.78 -16.03
N GLY A 41 -8.49 9.61 -15.85
CA GLY A 41 -7.67 10.39 -14.92
C GLY A 41 -7.72 9.92 -13.46
N THR A 42 -8.50 8.88 -13.13
CA THR A 42 -8.44 8.26 -11.79
C THR A 42 -7.22 7.35 -11.67
N TYR A 43 -6.94 6.87 -10.46
CA TYR A 43 -5.84 5.95 -10.20
C TYR A 43 -6.36 4.68 -9.53
N SER A 44 -5.82 3.55 -9.95
CA SER A 44 -6.10 2.24 -9.37
C SER A 44 -4.82 1.62 -8.82
N PRO A 45 -4.85 0.98 -7.64
CA PRO A 45 -3.70 0.22 -7.16
C PRO A 45 -3.50 -1.01 -8.05
N VAL A 46 -2.24 -1.42 -8.20
CA VAL A 46 -1.85 -2.60 -8.97
C VAL A 46 -1.51 -3.74 -8.01
N LEU A 47 -2.00 -4.93 -8.30
CA LEU A 47 -1.68 -6.15 -7.55
C LEU A 47 -0.17 -6.46 -7.65
N PRO A 48 0.54 -6.65 -6.53
CA PRO A 48 1.96 -6.99 -6.56
C PRO A 48 2.19 -8.38 -7.18
N MET A 49 3.31 -8.53 -7.91
CA MET A 49 3.71 -9.77 -8.58
C MET A 49 5.15 -10.17 -8.18
N PRO A 50 5.43 -11.46 -7.93
CA PRO A 50 4.50 -12.59 -8.00
C PRO A 50 3.49 -12.57 -6.84
N VAL A 51 2.25 -12.99 -7.13
CA VAL A 51 1.15 -13.01 -6.15
C VAL A 51 0.94 -14.41 -5.57
N ASN A 52 0.60 -14.48 -4.28
CA ASN A 52 0.07 -15.69 -3.64
C ASN A 52 -1.42 -15.49 -3.27
N MET A 53 -2.12 -16.58 -2.92
CA MET A 53 -3.56 -16.52 -2.60
C MET A 53 -3.90 -15.55 -1.47
N SER A 54 -3.09 -15.51 -0.41
CA SER A 54 -3.31 -14.60 0.73
C SER A 54 -3.21 -13.13 0.29
N THR A 55 -2.18 -12.79 -0.48
CA THR A 55 -1.99 -11.45 -1.02
C THR A 55 -3.13 -11.05 -1.97
N LEU A 56 -3.60 -11.98 -2.81
CA LEU A 56 -4.75 -11.74 -3.70
C LEU A 56 -6.03 -11.47 -2.90
N ASP A 57 -6.32 -12.30 -1.89
CA ASP A 57 -7.51 -12.15 -1.05
C ASP A 57 -7.50 -10.82 -0.29
N THR A 58 -6.35 -10.45 0.28
CA THR A 58 -6.14 -9.15 0.94
C THR A 58 -6.36 -7.99 -0.02
N PHE A 59 -5.76 -8.05 -1.22
CA PHE A 59 -5.92 -7.01 -2.23
C PHE A 59 -7.39 -6.84 -2.65
N LEU A 60 -8.07 -7.94 -2.99
CA LEU A 60 -9.49 -7.92 -3.38
C LEU A 60 -10.37 -7.40 -2.23
N HIS A 61 -10.06 -7.76 -1.00
CA HIS A 61 -10.76 -7.25 0.17
C HIS A 61 -10.60 -5.73 0.31
N PHE A 62 -9.37 -5.21 0.20
CA PHE A 62 -9.13 -3.76 0.25
C PHE A 62 -9.86 -3.02 -0.87
N ILE A 63 -9.81 -3.53 -2.10
CA ILE A 63 -10.50 -2.92 -3.24
C ILE A 63 -12.02 -2.85 -3.02
N ARG A 64 -12.61 -3.92 -2.50
CA ARG A 64 -14.07 -4.06 -2.42
C ARG A 64 -14.68 -3.44 -1.17
N TYR A 65 -13.99 -3.51 -0.02
CA TYR A 65 -14.60 -3.23 1.27
C TYR A 65 -13.94 -2.07 2.03
N TYR A 66 -12.73 -1.66 1.68
CA TYR A 66 -12.06 -0.59 2.43
C TYR A 66 -12.68 0.79 2.16
N ASN A 67 -13.21 1.38 3.22
CA ASN A 67 -13.88 2.68 3.21
C ASN A 67 -13.09 3.78 3.96
N GLY A 68 -11.91 3.46 4.50
CA GLY A 68 -11.03 4.42 5.14
C GLY A 68 -10.30 5.32 4.15
N LYS A 69 -9.40 6.15 4.67
CA LYS A 69 -8.64 7.11 3.87
C LYS A 69 -7.75 6.46 2.84
N LYS A 70 -7.68 7.06 1.65
CA LYS A 70 -6.88 6.60 0.52
C LYS A 70 -6.05 7.76 0.02
N TYR A 71 -4.82 7.47 -0.41
CA TYR A 71 -3.90 8.51 -0.86
C TYR A 71 -3.17 8.10 -2.12
N LEU A 72 -2.87 9.09 -2.96
CA LEU A 72 -1.72 9.04 -3.86
C LEU A 72 -0.52 9.61 -3.14
N VAL A 73 0.56 8.84 -3.14
CA VAL A 73 1.79 9.20 -2.43
C VAL A 73 3.02 8.98 -3.32
N THR A 74 4.13 9.59 -2.92
CA THR A 74 5.46 9.29 -3.46
C THR A 74 6.46 9.19 -2.32
N GLY A 75 7.63 8.62 -2.59
CA GLY A 75 8.69 8.42 -1.62
C GLY A 75 9.86 7.63 -2.20
N ASP A 76 10.84 7.38 -1.36
CA ASP A 76 12.04 6.61 -1.70
C ASP A 76 11.75 5.12 -1.55
N VAL A 77 11.89 4.37 -2.64
CA VAL A 77 11.61 2.93 -2.69
C VAL A 77 12.73 2.15 -2.00
N LEU A 78 12.36 1.25 -1.10
CA LEU A 78 13.30 0.34 -0.46
C LEU A 78 13.71 -0.79 -1.43
N PRO A 79 14.93 -1.34 -1.32
CA PRO A 79 15.42 -2.39 -2.22
C PRO A 79 14.79 -3.77 -1.96
N PHE A 80 13.82 -3.85 -1.04
CA PHE A 80 13.10 -5.06 -0.66
C PHE A 80 11.60 -4.75 -0.56
N VAL A 81 10.78 -5.80 -0.59
CA VAL A 81 9.31 -5.72 -0.56
C VAL A 81 8.76 -6.02 0.84
N GLY A 82 7.49 -5.68 1.06
CA GLY A 82 6.74 -6.01 2.26
C GLY A 82 6.32 -7.48 2.31
N THR A 83 5.64 -7.86 3.39
CA THR A 83 5.17 -9.22 3.65
C THR A 83 4.28 -9.76 2.53
N ASP A 84 3.49 -8.90 1.88
CA ASP A 84 2.58 -9.25 0.78
C ASP A 84 3.22 -9.02 -0.61
N GLY A 85 4.55 -8.82 -0.67
CA GLY A 85 5.28 -8.60 -1.92
C GLY A 85 5.12 -7.19 -2.50
N GLU A 86 4.48 -6.29 -1.76
CA GLU A 86 4.23 -4.91 -2.17
C GLU A 86 5.45 -3.99 -1.94
N PRO A 87 5.59 -2.91 -2.71
CA PRO A 87 6.62 -1.92 -2.45
C PRO A 87 6.53 -1.29 -1.07
N LEU A 88 7.69 -1.08 -0.45
CA LEU A 88 7.84 -0.29 0.76
C LEU A 88 8.55 1.03 0.42
N ILE A 89 8.04 2.14 0.95
CA ILE A 89 8.64 3.47 0.77
C ILE A 89 8.97 4.16 2.09
N LYS A 90 9.91 5.10 2.04
CA LYS A 90 10.22 6.08 3.10
C LYS A 90 10.12 7.51 2.58
N ASN A 91 10.20 8.48 3.48
CA ASN A 91 10.10 9.90 3.19
C ASN A 91 8.80 10.22 2.42
N VAL A 92 7.68 9.73 2.94
CA VAL A 92 6.39 9.69 2.26
C VAL A 92 5.86 11.11 2.11
N LYS A 93 5.50 11.46 0.87
CA LYS A 93 4.82 12.70 0.53
C LYS A 93 3.44 12.40 -0.02
N ILE A 94 2.41 12.98 0.59
CA ILE A 94 1.04 12.93 0.07
C ILE A 94 0.97 13.84 -1.15
N LEU A 95 0.55 13.28 -2.27
CA LEU A 95 0.24 14.03 -3.49
C LEU A 95 -1.23 14.43 -3.54
N LYS A 96 -2.11 13.52 -3.09
CA LYS A 96 -3.57 13.71 -3.11
C LYS A 96 -4.27 12.72 -2.17
N GLU A 97 -5.32 13.17 -1.48
CA GLU A 97 -6.31 12.29 -0.83
C GLU A 97 -7.41 11.91 -1.84
N LEU A 98 -7.79 10.63 -1.86
CA LEU A 98 -8.68 10.01 -2.86
C LEU A 98 -10.07 9.71 -2.32
#